data_AF-A0A2N1W9M4-F1
#
_entry.id   AF-A0A2N1W9M4-F1
#
_cell.length_a   1.000
_cell.length_b   1.000
_cell.length_c   1.000
_cell.angle_alpha   90.00
_cell.angle_beta   90.00
_cell.angle_gamma   90.00
#
_symmetry.space_group_name_H-M   'P 1'
#
loop_
_entity.id
_entity.type
_entity.pdbx_description
1 polymer ?
#
loop_
_entity_poly.entity_id
_entity_poly.type
_entity_poly.pdbx_seq_one_letter_code
_entity_poly.pdbx_strand_id
1 'polypeptide(L)'
;RWGGAAALSGALGPSLGWRVGSTWATAVAFRTGLVTQNFIDDGVGLGRNFNDNLGFSGAVSIPVGTGWLLSPEINYFLQGEGRIQDALPPREELFDGALPIILTGVESRTLRLGGSISGKSGPFELQGAGGWNRVADADHIPGRTTNRFEGRVQMTLGFRLGGVFDVR
;
A
#
# COMPACT_ATOMS: atom_id res chain seq x y z
N ARG A 1 22.03 -6.42 0.97
CA ARG A 1 20.90 -6.02 0.09
C ARG A 1 19.71 -6.84 0.54
N TRP A 2 18.76 -6.22 1.24
CA TRP A 2 17.71 -6.99 1.91
C TRP A 2 16.36 -6.31 1.75
N GLY A 3 15.33 -7.12 1.64
CA GLY A 3 13.96 -6.68 1.74
C GLY A 3 13.13 -7.84 2.28
N GLY A 4 11.97 -7.52 2.80
CA GLY A 4 11.11 -8.52 3.39
C GLY A 4 9.72 -8.01 3.63
N ALA A 5 8.84 -8.96 3.93
CA ALA A 5 7.50 -8.69 4.38
C ALA A 5 7.14 -9.69 5.48
N ALA A 6 6.36 -9.23 6.44
CA ALA A 6 5.77 -10.07 7.46
C ALA A 6 4.30 -9.68 7.61
N ALA A 7 3.43 -10.66 7.84
CA ALA A 7 2.02 -10.40 8.09
C ALA A 7 1.50 -11.37 9.14
N LEU A 8 0.60 -10.86 9.97
CA LEU A 8 -0.16 -11.64 10.93
C LEU A 8 -1.64 -11.33 10.72
N SER A 9 -2.48 -12.34 10.89
CA SER A 9 -3.93 -12.17 10.83
C SER A 9 -4.60 -13.18 11.73
N GLY A 10 -5.80 -12.85 12.17
CA GLY A 10 -6.60 -13.76 12.95
C GLY A 10 -8.04 -13.29 13.13
N ALA A 11 -8.82 -14.12 13.79
CA ALA A 11 -10.13 -13.74 14.29
C ALA A 11 -9.99 -13.18 15.71
N LEU A 12 -10.72 -12.10 16.01
CA LEU A 12 -10.96 -11.62 17.38
C LEU A 12 -12.31 -12.15 17.92
N GLY A 13 -13.09 -12.82 17.08
CA GLY A 13 -14.40 -13.38 17.39
C GLY A 13 -15.13 -13.84 16.13
N PRO A 14 -16.41 -14.26 16.23
CA PRO A 14 -17.19 -14.77 15.09
C PRO A 14 -17.48 -13.70 14.02
N SER A 15 -17.39 -12.42 14.38
CA SER A 15 -17.74 -11.28 13.52
C SER A 15 -16.63 -10.22 13.49
N LEU A 16 -15.39 -10.61 13.79
CA LEU A 16 -14.27 -9.66 13.79
C LEU A 16 -12.98 -10.35 13.36
N GLY A 17 -12.41 -9.89 12.25
CA GLY A 17 -11.09 -10.29 11.78
C GLY A 17 -10.11 -9.13 11.87
N TRP A 18 -8.82 -9.44 11.97
CA TRP A 18 -7.76 -8.43 11.92
C TRP A 18 -6.60 -8.93 11.07
N ARG A 19 -5.86 -7.98 10.50
CA ARG A 19 -4.57 -8.20 9.88
C ARG A 19 -3.63 -7.05 10.21
N VAL A 20 -2.37 -7.36 10.43
CA VAL A 20 -1.27 -6.40 10.42
C VAL A 20 -0.17 -6.92 9.54
N GLY A 21 0.59 -6.02 8.94
CA GLY A 21 1.77 -6.42 8.19
C GLY A 21 2.80 -5.32 8.12
N SER A 22 4.04 -5.72 7.87
CA SER A 22 5.11 -4.81 7.52
C SER A 22 5.78 -5.22 6.22
N THR A 23 6.36 -4.24 5.55
CA THR A 23 7.23 -4.42 4.39
C THR A 23 8.43 -3.53 4.58
N TRP A 24 9.62 -3.99 4.20
CA TRP A 24 10.83 -3.18 4.28
C TRP A 24 11.76 -3.49 3.11
N ALA A 25 12.52 -2.49 2.69
CA ALA A 25 13.61 -2.64 1.74
C ALA A 25 14.74 -1.68 2.10
N THR A 26 15.96 -2.20 2.09
CA THR A 26 17.18 -1.40 2.28
C THR A 26 17.45 -0.52 1.06
N ALA A 27 18.11 0.62 1.21
CA ALA A 27 18.43 1.54 0.11
C ALA A 27 19.14 0.90 -1.11
N VAL A 28 19.84 -0.20 -0.87
CA VAL A 28 20.62 -0.96 -1.85
C VAL A 28 19.95 -2.28 -2.25
N ALA A 29 18.72 -2.55 -1.81
CA ALA A 29 18.00 -3.79 -2.06
C ALA A 29 17.82 -4.05 -3.56
N PHE A 30 17.46 -3.00 -4.31
CA PHE A 30 17.16 -3.09 -5.74
C PHE A 30 18.22 -2.42 -6.63
N ARG A 31 19.38 -2.04 -6.08
CA ARG A 31 20.50 -1.47 -6.85
C ARG A 31 21.41 -2.57 -7.39
N THR A 32 21.83 -2.43 -8.64
CA THR A 32 22.81 -3.31 -9.28
C THR A 32 23.87 -2.50 -10.01
N GLY A 33 25.07 -3.05 -10.13
CA GLY A 33 26.14 -2.48 -10.96
C GLY A 33 26.15 -3.02 -12.39
N LEU A 34 25.26 -3.98 -12.70
CA LEU A 34 25.13 -4.58 -14.02
C LEU A 34 23.91 -3.98 -14.73
N VAL A 35 24.15 -3.27 -15.84
CA VAL A 35 23.10 -2.60 -16.63
C VAL A 35 22.01 -3.58 -17.07
N THR A 36 22.38 -4.83 -17.38
CA THR A 36 21.45 -5.90 -17.78
C THR A 36 20.57 -6.46 -16.65
N GLN A 37 20.80 -6.04 -15.41
CA GLN A 37 20.02 -6.46 -14.23
C GLN A 37 19.28 -5.29 -13.60
N ASN A 38 19.34 -4.11 -14.24
CA ASN A 38 18.69 -2.92 -13.73
C ASN A 38 17.18 -3.09 -13.95
N PHE A 39 16.44 -3.27 -12.85
CA PHE A 39 15.01 -3.56 -12.87
C PHE A 39 14.16 -2.49 -13.57
N ILE A 40 14.71 -1.29 -13.82
CA ILE A 40 14.04 -0.19 -14.50
C ILE A 40 14.33 -0.15 -16.01
N ASP A 41 15.51 -0.61 -16.46
CA ASP A 41 15.94 -0.46 -17.86
C ASP A 41 15.12 -1.35 -18.81
N ASP A 42 14.54 -2.44 -18.32
CA ASP A 42 13.61 -3.30 -19.07
C ASP A 42 12.13 -2.89 -18.94
N GLY A 43 11.83 -1.70 -18.39
CA GLY A 43 10.45 -1.19 -18.28
C GLY A 43 9.57 -1.93 -17.27
N VAL A 44 10.13 -2.84 -16.48
CA VAL A 44 9.41 -3.57 -15.44
C VAL A 44 9.35 -2.71 -14.18
N GLY A 45 8.40 -1.77 -14.17
CA GLY A 45 8.11 -0.99 -12.96
C GLY A 45 7.82 -1.95 -11.80
N LEU A 46 8.62 -1.88 -10.73
CA LEU A 46 8.49 -2.75 -9.54
C LEU A 46 7.18 -2.50 -8.74
N GLY A 47 6.21 -1.78 -9.31
CA GLY A 47 5.03 -1.27 -8.62
C GLY A 47 5.37 -0.31 -7.47
N ARG A 48 6.61 0.15 -7.39
CA ARG A 48 7.17 0.95 -6.29
C ARG A 48 8.08 2.03 -6.87
N ASN A 49 7.98 3.25 -6.36
CA ASN A 49 8.75 4.40 -6.87
C ASN A 49 10.10 4.60 -6.15
N PHE A 50 10.33 3.92 -5.01
CA PHE A 50 11.47 4.19 -4.13
C PHE A 50 12.17 2.91 -3.67
N ASN A 51 13.49 2.99 -3.54
CA ASN A 51 14.37 1.86 -3.23
C ASN A 51 14.43 1.56 -1.72
N ASP A 52 14.04 2.55 -0.92
CA ASP A 52 14.24 2.59 0.51
C ASP A 52 12.96 2.95 1.25
N ASN A 53 12.34 1.97 1.86
CA ASN A 53 11.07 2.16 2.53
C ASN A 53 10.82 1.16 3.65
N LEU A 54 9.98 1.60 4.57
CA LEU A 54 9.42 0.79 5.63
C LEU A 54 7.92 1.09 5.69
N GLY A 55 7.09 0.08 5.49
CA GLY A 55 5.65 0.18 5.54
C GLY A 55 5.09 -0.67 6.67
N PHE A 56 4.11 -0.15 7.38
CA PHE A 56 3.27 -0.87 8.32
C PHE A 56 1.81 -0.67 7.92
N SER A 57 1.03 -1.74 8.03
CA SER A 57 -0.40 -1.72 7.75
C SER A 57 -1.14 -2.46 8.86
N GLY A 58 -2.32 -1.96 9.19
CA GLY A 58 -3.25 -2.59 10.11
C GLY A 58 -4.66 -2.42 9.56
N ALA A 59 -5.45 -3.48 9.57
CA ALA A 59 -6.85 -3.42 9.18
C ALA A 59 -7.68 -4.37 10.02
N VAL A 60 -8.93 -3.99 10.22
CA VAL A 60 -9.96 -4.80 10.86
C VAL A 60 -11.03 -5.12 9.83
N SER A 61 -11.67 -6.27 9.94
CA SER A 61 -12.77 -6.71 9.07
C SER A 61 -13.99 -7.00 9.92
N ILE A 62 -15.08 -6.27 9.67
CA ILE A 62 -16.30 -6.26 10.47
C ILE A 62 -17.48 -6.59 9.56
N PRO A 63 -18.01 -7.82 9.57
CA PRO A 63 -19.27 -8.14 8.91
C PRO A 63 -20.40 -7.34 9.57
N VAL A 64 -21.20 -6.66 8.76
CA VAL A 64 -22.37 -5.89 9.20
C VAL A 64 -23.62 -6.51 8.59
N GLY A 65 -24.46 -7.10 9.44
CA GLY A 65 -25.59 -7.90 8.97
C GLY A 65 -25.15 -9.09 8.12
N THR A 66 -25.94 -9.46 7.13
CA THR A 66 -25.71 -10.66 6.30
C THR A 66 -25.05 -10.39 4.95
N GLY A 67 -24.82 -9.13 4.59
CA GLY A 67 -24.43 -8.75 3.24
C GLY A 67 -23.34 -7.69 3.14
N TRP A 68 -22.84 -7.16 4.25
CA TRP A 68 -21.89 -6.05 4.25
C TRP A 68 -20.64 -6.35 5.06
N LEU A 69 -19.54 -5.72 4.66
CA LEU A 69 -18.25 -5.76 5.31
C LEU A 69 -17.71 -4.34 5.41
N LEU A 70 -17.40 -3.92 6.63
CA LEU A 70 -16.66 -2.70 6.91
C LEU A 70 -15.22 -3.06 7.26
N SER A 71 -14.27 -2.37 6.66
CA SER A 71 -12.84 -2.61 6.87
C SER A 71 -12.07 -1.32 7.13
N PRO A 72 -12.05 -0.79 8.37
CA PRO A 72 -11.18 0.33 8.71
C PRO A 72 -9.70 -0.10 8.64
N GLU A 73 -8.85 0.83 8.23
CA GLU A 73 -7.42 0.61 8.05
C GLU A 73 -6.58 1.80 8.54
N ILE A 74 -5.36 1.50 8.97
CA ILE A 74 -4.28 2.43 9.24
C ILE A 74 -3.05 1.96 8.50
N ASN A 75 -2.36 2.87 7.81
CA ASN A 75 -1.08 2.56 7.18
C ASN A 75 -0.07 3.64 7.53
N TYR A 76 1.16 3.23 7.80
CA TYR A 76 2.28 4.12 8.08
C TYR A 76 3.43 3.75 7.15
N PHE A 77 3.93 4.71 6.39
CA PHE A 77 5.01 4.51 5.44
C PHE A 77 6.12 5.51 5.68
N LEU A 78 7.34 4.98 5.77
CA LEU A 78 8.58 5.73 5.75
C LEU A 78 9.25 5.52 4.40
N GLN A 79 9.81 6.59 3.89
CA GLN A 79 10.44 6.60 2.60
C GLN A 79 11.67 7.51 2.62
N GLY A 80 12.83 6.94 2.31
CA GLY A 80 14.05 7.72 2.11
C GLY A 80 14.07 8.47 0.78
N GLU A 81 15.08 9.30 0.60
CA GLU A 81 15.37 10.03 -0.65
C GLU A 81 15.87 9.11 -1.78
N GLY A 82 16.40 7.94 -1.42
CA GLY A 82 16.99 7.00 -2.36
C GLY A 82 16.05 6.64 -3.52
N ARG A 83 16.49 6.96 -4.73
CA ARG A 83 15.76 6.62 -5.96
C ARG A 83 16.19 5.23 -6.42
N ILE A 84 15.31 4.57 -7.17
CA ILE A 84 15.61 3.24 -7.72
C ILE A 84 16.65 3.35 -8.85
N GLN A 85 16.74 4.50 -9.53
CA GLN A 85 17.73 4.76 -10.58
C GLN A 85 19.12 5.15 -10.06
N ASP A 86 19.25 5.39 -8.75
CA ASP A 86 20.54 5.77 -8.19
C ASP A 86 21.55 4.62 -8.38
N ALA A 87 22.77 4.98 -8.75
CA ALA A 87 23.85 4.02 -8.91
C ALA A 87 24.08 3.21 -7.61
N LEU A 88 24.56 1.99 -7.78
CA LEU A 88 25.08 1.22 -6.65
C LEU A 88 26.27 2.00 -6.06
N PRO A 89 26.27 2.30 -4.75
CA PRO A 89 27.39 2.98 -4.11
C PRO A 89 28.71 2.20 -4.26
N PRO A 90 29.88 2.87 -4.21
CA PRO A 90 31.18 2.24 -4.17
C PRO A 90 31.28 1.17 -3.08
N ARG A 91 32.17 0.19 -3.29
CA ARG A 91 32.29 -0.96 -2.39
C ARG A 91 32.67 -0.52 -0.97
N GLU A 92 33.55 0.47 -0.85
CA GLU A 92 34.00 1.00 0.44
C GLU A 92 32.81 1.52 1.27
N GLU A 93 31.91 2.30 0.65
CA GLU A 93 30.72 2.85 1.32
C GLU A 93 29.71 1.78 1.76
N LEU A 94 29.66 0.64 1.06
CA LEU A 94 28.79 -0.49 1.38
C LEU A 94 29.29 -1.34 2.55
N PHE A 95 30.61 -1.43 2.76
CA PHE A 95 31.24 -2.33 3.73
C PHE A 95 31.81 -1.61 4.97
N ASP A 96 32.06 -0.30 4.89
CA ASP A 96 32.59 0.49 6.01
C ASP A 96 31.50 1.02 6.97
N GLY A 97 30.25 0.57 6.81
CA GLY A 97 29.13 0.91 7.71
C GLY A 97 28.63 2.36 7.61
N ALA A 98 29.12 3.13 6.63
CA ALA A 98 28.79 4.54 6.44
C ALA A 98 27.38 4.79 5.86
N LEU A 99 26.79 3.80 5.19
CA LEU A 99 25.42 3.91 4.68
C LEU A 99 24.40 3.39 5.70
N PRO A 100 23.45 4.22 6.17
CA PRO A 100 22.29 3.69 6.85
C PRO A 100 21.60 2.70 5.92
N ILE A 101 21.57 1.44 6.36
CA ILE A 101 21.07 0.32 5.56
C ILE A 101 19.57 0.52 5.25
N ILE A 102 18.88 1.37 6.00
CA ILE A 102 17.45 1.68 5.91
C ILE A 102 17.26 3.20 6.09
N LEU A 103 16.49 3.81 5.19
CA LEU A 103 16.03 5.21 5.10
C LEU A 103 17.13 6.27 4.97
N THR A 104 17.59 6.46 3.74
CA THR A 104 18.57 7.47 3.30
C THR A 104 17.99 8.88 3.20
N GLY A 105 18.80 9.89 3.51
CA GLY A 105 18.45 11.31 3.35
C GLY A 105 17.39 11.80 4.33
N VAL A 106 16.63 12.84 3.95
CA VAL A 106 15.42 13.26 4.67
C VAL A 106 14.34 12.20 4.46
N GLU A 107 13.70 11.75 5.52
CA GLU A 107 12.64 10.74 5.45
C GLU A 107 11.28 11.40 5.25
N SER A 108 10.56 11.01 4.19
CA SER A 108 9.14 11.33 4.04
C SER A 108 8.28 10.32 4.81
N ARG A 109 7.39 10.83 5.66
CA ARG A 109 6.56 10.06 6.60
C ARG A 109 5.09 10.19 6.24
N THR A 110 4.49 9.12 5.75
CA THR A 110 3.07 9.07 5.38
C THR A 110 2.27 8.30 6.41
N LEU A 111 1.31 8.95 7.05
CA LEU A 111 0.25 8.31 7.82
C LEU A 111 -1.05 8.33 7.00
N ARG A 112 -1.65 7.17 6.77
CA ARG A 112 -2.97 7.03 6.16
C ARG A 112 -3.95 6.44 7.17
N LEU A 113 -5.07 7.13 7.36
CA LEU A 113 -6.23 6.63 8.09
C LEU A 113 -7.36 6.47 7.07
N GLY A 114 -7.90 5.26 6.94
CA GLY A 114 -8.89 4.98 5.92
C GLY A 114 -9.79 3.82 6.25
N GLY A 115 -10.53 3.39 5.25
CA GLY A 115 -11.32 2.18 5.33
C GLY A 115 -12.06 1.91 4.03
N SER A 116 -12.59 0.70 3.93
CA SER A 116 -13.50 0.31 2.87
C SER A 116 -14.81 -0.22 3.41
N ILE A 117 -15.83 -0.15 2.56
CA ILE A 117 -17.12 -0.80 2.74
C ILE A 117 -17.40 -1.59 1.47
N SER A 118 -17.81 -2.84 1.61
CA SER A 118 -18.29 -3.62 0.48
C SER A 118 -19.49 -4.44 0.89
N GLY A 119 -20.40 -4.69 -0.04
CA GLY A 119 -21.56 -5.50 0.28
C GLY A 119 -22.63 -5.51 -0.80
N LYS A 120 -23.62 -6.35 -0.56
CA LYS A 120 -24.76 -6.57 -1.45
C LYS A 120 -26.06 -6.61 -0.68
N SER A 121 -27.09 -5.99 -1.24
CA SER A 121 -28.47 -6.05 -0.76
C SER A 121 -29.41 -6.20 -1.96
N GLY A 122 -30.00 -7.39 -2.14
CA GLY A 122 -30.87 -7.68 -3.28
C GLY A 122 -30.14 -7.49 -4.63
N PRO A 123 -30.66 -6.65 -5.55
CA PRO A 123 -30.04 -6.37 -6.84
C PRO A 123 -28.84 -5.41 -6.77
N PHE A 124 -28.57 -4.83 -5.60
CA PHE A 124 -27.60 -3.75 -5.42
C PHE A 124 -26.31 -4.27 -4.79
N GLU A 125 -25.17 -3.97 -5.40
CA GLU A 125 -23.84 -4.20 -4.83
C GLU A 125 -23.07 -2.88 -4.80
N LEU A 126 -22.35 -2.62 -3.71
CA LEU A 126 -21.55 -1.42 -3.49
C LEU A 126 -20.16 -1.81 -3.01
N GLN A 127 -19.16 -1.12 -3.52
CA GLN A 127 -17.79 -1.16 -3.02
C GLN A 127 -17.28 0.29 -2.94
N GLY A 128 -16.94 0.72 -1.74
CA GLY A 128 -16.40 2.05 -1.46
C GLY A 128 -15.11 1.95 -0.66
N ALA A 129 -14.19 2.86 -0.90
CA ALA A 129 -13.01 3.03 -0.05
C ALA A 129 -12.65 4.50 0.05
N GLY A 130 -12.13 4.92 1.19
CA GLY A 130 -11.70 6.29 1.41
C GLY A 130 -10.61 6.36 2.45
N GLY A 131 -9.85 7.46 2.45
CA GLY A 131 -8.87 7.69 3.48
C GLY A 131 -8.23 9.06 3.39
N TRP A 132 -7.77 9.51 4.54
CA TRP A 132 -6.97 10.71 4.72
C TRP A 132 -5.50 10.31 4.86
N ASN A 133 -4.65 10.99 4.10
CA ASN A 133 -3.20 10.85 4.11
C ASN A 133 -2.60 12.14 4.67
N ARG A 134 -1.66 12.01 5.60
CA ARG A 134 -0.76 13.08 6.06
C ARG A 134 0.67 12.68 5.76
N VAL A 135 1.33 13.48 4.95
CA VAL A 135 2.72 13.30 4.55
C VAL A 135 3.54 14.40 5.24
N ALA A 136 4.33 14.04 6.24
CA ALA A 136 5.34 14.91 6.83
C ALA A 136 6.65 14.78 6.06
N ASP A 137 7.40 15.88 5.98
CA ASP A 137 8.59 16.03 5.15
C ASP A 137 8.33 15.62 3.68
N ALA A 138 7.19 16.09 3.17
CA ALA A 138 6.73 15.81 1.81
C ALA A 138 7.76 16.29 0.77
N ASP A 139 7.95 15.48 -0.27
CA ASP A 139 9.00 15.66 -1.29
C ASP A 139 10.42 15.71 -0.68
N HIS A 140 10.60 15.11 0.49
CA HIS A 140 11.87 15.09 1.25
C HIS A 140 12.35 16.48 1.68
N ILE A 141 11.43 17.43 1.84
CA ILE A 141 11.72 18.79 2.32
C ILE A 141 11.42 18.87 3.82
N PRO A 142 12.42 19.09 4.69
CA PRO A 142 12.21 19.16 6.14
C PRO A 142 11.12 20.18 6.53
N GLY A 143 10.18 19.74 7.36
CA GLY A 143 9.07 20.56 7.87
C GLY A 143 7.89 20.74 6.91
N ARG A 144 7.99 20.31 5.64
CA ARG A 144 6.88 20.41 4.70
C ARG A 144 5.85 19.34 4.98
N THR A 145 4.63 19.73 5.35
CA THR A 145 3.53 18.77 5.58
C THR A 145 2.43 18.95 4.54
N THR A 146 2.01 17.85 3.91
CA THR A 146 0.88 17.80 2.97
C THR A 146 -0.22 16.89 3.51
N ASN A 147 -1.48 17.29 3.35
CA ASN A 147 -2.63 16.46 3.72
C ASN A 147 -3.53 16.26 2.50
N ARG A 148 -4.04 15.05 2.30
CA ARG A 148 -4.91 14.73 1.16
C ARG A 148 -5.97 13.72 1.56
N PHE A 149 -7.20 13.94 1.13
CA PHE A 149 -8.26 12.94 1.19
C PHE A 149 -8.46 12.32 -0.19
N GLU A 150 -8.66 11.00 -0.23
CA GLU A 150 -8.93 10.24 -1.46
C GLU A 150 -10.05 9.25 -1.20
N GLY A 151 -10.97 9.12 -2.15
CA GLY A 151 -12.05 8.15 -2.08
C GLY A 151 -12.42 7.62 -3.46
N ARG A 152 -12.93 6.40 -3.48
CA ARG A 152 -13.45 5.70 -4.67
C ARG A 152 -14.73 4.98 -4.29
N VAL A 153 -15.71 5.02 -5.19
CA VAL A 153 -16.97 4.29 -5.04
C VAL A 153 -17.30 3.63 -6.36
N GLN A 154 -17.72 2.37 -6.28
CA GLN A 154 -18.21 1.57 -7.38
C GLN A 154 -19.53 0.94 -6.98
N MET A 155 -20.49 0.95 -7.88
CA MET A 155 -21.86 0.48 -7.65
C MET A 155 -22.32 -0.37 -8.82
N THR A 156 -22.94 -1.51 -8.53
CA THR A 156 -23.48 -2.44 -9.52
C THR A 156 -24.96 -2.67 -9.23
N LEU A 157 -25.80 -2.57 -10.26
CA LEU A 157 -27.24 -2.81 -10.16
C LEU A 157 -27.67 -3.91 -11.14
N GLY A 158 -28.18 -5.01 -10.60
CA GLY A 158 -28.65 -6.16 -11.38
C GLY A 158 -30.13 -6.04 -11.70
N PHE A 159 -30.49 -6.18 -12.98
CA PHE A 159 -31.88 -6.26 -13.42
C PHE A 159 -32.15 -7.64 -14.04
N ARG A 160 -33.37 -8.15 -13.83
CA ARG A 160 -33.89 -9.32 -14.55
C ARG A 160 -35.11 -8.86 -15.35
N LEU A 161 -35.04 -8.97 -16.67
CA LEU A 161 -36.19 -8.78 -17.54
C LEU A 161 -36.79 -10.16 -17.80
N GLY A 162 -37.99 -10.41 -17.27
CA GLY A 162 -38.78 -11.59 -17.60
C GLY A 162 -39.63 -11.31 -18.84
N GLY A 163 -39.42 -12.06 -19.91
CA GLY A 163 -40.31 -12.06 -21.07
C GLY A 163 -41.38 -13.14 -20.93
N VAL A 164 -42.64 -12.79 -21.17
CA VAL A 164 -43.72 -13.77 -21.31
C VAL A 164 -43.69 -14.25 -22.76
N PHE A 165 -43.04 -15.40 -23.02
CA PHE A 165 -43.29 -16.13 -24.25
C PHE A 165 -44.57 -16.96 -24.04
N ASP A 166 -45.73 -16.37 -24.36
CA ASP A 166 -46.97 -17.13 -24.56
C ASP A 166 -46.89 -17.75 -25.96
N VAL A 167 -46.39 -18.99 -26.04
CA VAL A 167 -46.50 -19.80 -27.25
C VAL A 167 -47.85 -20.49 -27.17
N ARG A 168 -48.85 -19.90 -27.84
CA ARG A 168 -50.12 -20.56 -28.15
C ARG A 168 -50.03 -21.31 -29.47
#